data_AF-A0A956R0J5-F1
#
_entry.id   AF-A0A956R0J5-F1
#
_cell.length_a   1.000
_cell.length_b   1.000
_cell.length_c   1.000
_cell.angle_alpha   90.00
_cell.angle_beta   90.00
_cell.angle_gamma   90.00
#
_symmetry.space_group_name_H-M   'P 1'
#
loop_
_entity.id
_entity.type
_entity.pdbx_description
1 polymer ?
#
loop_
_entity_poly.entity_id
_entity_poly.type
_entity_poly.pdbx_seq_one_letter_code
_entity_poly.pdbx_strand_id
1 'polypeptide(L)'
;MMETATPTHASSFAAALLAALREAWWIYVLVPPLLTVVNLVGGGHSPSLLDALTVNVSATLCIGVSTQTAFVIAERRGWRLPWGLHLPLLVIVGVAVGTELMLLLLSLFARFDPAAVRRGAWLLGGVVAAVSAAISITYDRLRARARAIELREEQARRQALQARLDALQSRMNPHF
;
A
#
# COMPACT_ATOMS: atom_id res chain seq x y z
N MET A 1 -2.77 -43.25 -17.50
CA MET A 1 -3.06 -42.56 -16.23
C MET A 1 -2.15 -41.34 -16.18
N MET A 2 -2.74 -40.17 -16.41
CA MET A 2 -2.03 -38.91 -16.57
C MET A 2 -2.13 -38.19 -15.22
N GLU A 3 -1.04 -38.21 -14.46
CA GLU A 3 -0.93 -37.63 -13.13
C GLU A 3 -1.03 -36.11 -13.26
N THR A 4 -2.20 -35.56 -12.94
CA THR A 4 -2.43 -34.12 -12.93
C THR A 4 -1.68 -33.51 -11.76
N ALA A 5 -0.49 -32.99 -12.04
CA ALA A 5 0.31 -32.24 -11.08
C ALA A 5 -0.53 -31.12 -10.46
N THR A 6 -0.81 -31.25 -9.17
CA THR A 6 -1.48 -30.22 -8.39
C THR A 6 -0.62 -28.96 -8.42
N PRO A 7 -1.20 -27.78 -8.77
CA PRO A 7 -0.42 -26.55 -8.84
C PRO A 7 0.15 -26.23 -7.46
N THR A 8 1.47 -26.39 -7.33
CA THR A 8 2.21 -26.11 -6.11
C THR A 8 1.98 -24.65 -5.70
N HIS A 9 1.58 -24.40 -4.45
CA HIS A 9 1.28 -23.06 -3.90
C HIS A 9 2.32 -21.98 -4.24
N ALA A 10 3.58 -22.36 -4.49
CA ALA A 10 4.67 -21.48 -4.91
C ALA A 10 4.41 -20.76 -6.25
N SER A 11 3.79 -21.41 -7.24
CA SER A 11 3.51 -20.79 -8.56
C SER A 11 2.49 -19.66 -8.44
N SER A 12 1.50 -19.82 -7.56
CA SER A 12 0.52 -18.77 -7.29
C SER A 12 1.13 -17.54 -6.62
N PHE A 13 2.11 -17.74 -5.73
CA PHE A 13 2.77 -16.63 -5.01
C PHE A 13 3.66 -15.83 -5.95
N ALA A 14 4.49 -16.53 -6.74
CA ALA A 14 5.35 -15.89 -7.74
C ALA A 14 4.52 -15.09 -8.77
N ALA A 15 3.40 -15.64 -9.23
CA ALA A 15 2.50 -14.93 -10.14
C ALA A 15 1.90 -13.65 -9.51
N ALA A 16 1.48 -13.70 -8.24
CA ALA A 16 0.95 -12.54 -7.53
C ALA A 16 2.02 -11.45 -7.33
N LEU A 17 3.24 -11.85 -6.98
CA LEU A 17 4.36 -10.92 -6.83
C LEU A 17 4.75 -10.27 -8.17
N LEU A 18 4.81 -11.06 -9.25
CA LEU A 18 5.10 -10.56 -10.58
C LEU A 18 4.01 -9.61 -11.09
N ALA A 19 2.74 -9.89 -10.80
CA ALA A 19 1.65 -8.98 -11.12
C ALA A 19 1.80 -7.65 -10.38
N ALA A 20 2.07 -7.68 -9.07
CA ALA A 20 2.30 -6.47 -8.27
C ALA A 20 3.52 -5.66 -8.76
N LEU A 21 4.63 -6.33 -9.07
CA LEU A 21 5.83 -5.70 -9.65
C LEU A 21 5.52 -5.08 -11.01
N ARG A 22 4.74 -5.78 -11.84
CA ARG A 22 4.33 -5.30 -13.16
C ARG A 22 3.39 -4.10 -13.05
N GLU A 23 2.52 -4.02 -12.06
CA GLU A 23 1.65 -2.84 -11.87
C GLU A 23 2.44 -1.62 -11.37
N ALA A 24 3.47 -1.87 -10.56
CA ALA A 24 4.33 -0.84 -9.99
C ALA A 24 5.59 -0.52 -10.81
N TRP A 25 5.74 -1.09 -12.01
CA TRP A 25 6.96 -0.96 -12.83
C TRP A 25 7.41 0.49 -13.03
N TRP A 26 6.44 1.40 -13.20
CA TRP A 26 6.69 2.82 -13.41
C TRP A 26 7.34 3.48 -12.18
N ILE A 27 7.05 3.00 -10.96
CA ILE A 27 7.67 3.50 -9.72
C ILE A 27 9.16 3.17 -9.77
N TYR A 28 9.52 1.95 -10.13
CA TYR A 28 10.92 1.51 -10.22
C TYR A 28 11.70 2.24 -11.32
N VAL A 29 11.03 2.68 -12.39
CA VAL A 29 11.67 3.42 -13.48
C VAL A 29 11.77 4.93 -13.18
N LEU A 30 10.73 5.53 -12.59
CA LEU A 30 10.64 6.98 -12.41
C LEU A 30 11.21 7.49 -11.08
N VAL A 31 11.09 6.72 -9.99
CA VAL A 31 11.54 7.17 -8.67
C VAL A 31 13.06 7.34 -8.57
N PRO A 32 13.91 6.40 -9.05
CA PRO A 32 15.35 6.57 -8.95
C PRO A 32 15.91 7.82 -9.65
N PRO A 33 15.57 8.14 -10.92
CA PRO A 33 16.06 9.36 -11.55
C PRO A 33 15.51 10.62 -10.88
N LEU A 34 14.26 10.59 -10.40
CA LEU A 34 13.66 11.73 -9.70
C LEU A 34 14.36 12.00 -8.36
N LEU A 35 14.64 10.96 -7.57
CA LEU A 35 15.44 11.06 -6.35
C LEU A 35 16.86 11.56 -6.64
N THR A 36 17.44 11.13 -7.76
CA THR A 36 18.78 11.57 -8.17
C THR A 36 18.80 13.06 -8.48
N VAL A 37 17.81 13.57 -9.22
CA VAL A 37 17.65 15.01 -9.50
C VAL A 37 17.44 15.81 -8.22
N VAL A 38 16.55 15.35 -7.33
CA VAL A 38 16.29 16.03 -6.04
C VAL A 38 17.55 16.11 -5.19
N ASN A 39 18.32 15.01 -5.12
CA ASN A 39 19.56 14.96 -4.34
C ASN A 39 20.64 15.91 -4.91
N LEU A 40 20.76 15.98 -6.25
CA LEU A 40 21.65 16.92 -6.93
C LEU A 40 21.30 18.39 -6.69
N VAL A 41 20.00 18.71 -6.60
CA VAL A 41 19.53 20.09 -6.36
C VAL A 41 19.66 20.48 -4.88
N GLY A 42 19.49 19.52 -3.96
CA GLY A 42 19.48 19.78 -2.52
C GLY A 42 20.81 19.65 -1.79
N GLY A 43 21.76 18.87 -2.30
CA GLY A 43 23.03 18.56 -1.63
C GLY A 43 24.24 19.09 -2.39
N GLY A 44 24.87 20.16 -1.88
CA GLY A 44 26.08 20.77 -2.47
C GLY A 44 27.37 19.93 -2.43
N HIS A 45 27.28 18.61 -2.24
CA HIS A 45 28.38 17.67 -2.45
C HIS A 45 28.09 16.91 -3.73
N SER A 46 29.04 16.87 -4.66
CA SER A 46 28.89 16.18 -5.95
C SER A 46 29.49 14.77 -5.86
N PRO A 47 28.77 13.74 -5.34
CA PRO A 47 29.11 12.37 -5.72
C PRO A 47 28.92 12.26 -7.24
N SER A 48 29.63 11.33 -7.88
CA SER A 48 29.42 11.11 -9.30
C SER A 48 27.94 10.79 -9.55
N LEU A 49 27.37 11.29 -10.65
CA LEU A 49 25.96 11.06 -11.00
C LEU A 49 25.60 9.57 -10.99
N LEU A 50 26.57 8.73 -11.37
CA LEU A 50 26.44 7.28 -11.39
C LEU A 50 26.36 6.68 -9.98
N ASP A 51 27.11 7.20 -9.01
CA ASP A 51 27.03 6.75 -7.62
C ASP A 51 25.67 7.10 -7.00
N ALA A 52 25.19 8.32 -7.23
CA ALA A 52 23.87 8.73 -6.75
C ALA A 52 22.75 7.89 -7.38
N LEU A 53 22.83 7.66 -8.69
CA LEU A 53 21.85 6.84 -9.41
C LEU A 53 21.87 5.39 -8.92
N THR A 54 23.04 4.77 -8.77
CA THR A 54 23.17 3.37 -8.30
C THR A 54 22.65 3.20 -6.88
N VAL A 55 22.94 4.14 -5.98
CA VAL A 55 22.37 4.15 -4.62
C VAL A 55 20.84 4.30 -4.67
N ASN A 56 20.30 5.21 -5.47
CA ASN A 56 18.85 5.40 -5.56
C ASN A 56 18.11 4.23 -6.22
N VAL A 57 18.72 3.60 -7.23
CA VAL A 57 18.17 2.40 -7.89
C VAL A 57 18.18 1.23 -6.92
N SER A 58 19.31 0.99 -6.23
CA SER A 58 19.41 -0.10 -5.25
C SER A 58 18.43 0.11 -4.09
N ALA A 59 18.31 1.33 -3.57
CA ALA A 59 17.33 1.68 -2.55
C ALA A 59 15.89 1.39 -3.00
N THR A 60 15.50 1.91 -4.16
CA THR A 60 14.14 1.76 -4.69
C THR A 60 13.81 0.29 -4.94
N LEU A 61 14.76 -0.49 -5.47
CA LEU A 61 14.55 -1.89 -5.77
C LEU A 61 14.46 -2.72 -4.48
N CYS A 62 15.37 -2.55 -3.53
CA CYS A 62 15.37 -3.31 -2.27
C CYS A 62 14.16 -2.95 -1.39
N ILE A 63 13.86 -1.67 -1.23
CA ILE A 63 12.73 -1.19 -0.41
C ILE A 63 11.40 -1.50 -1.10
N GLY A 64 11.30 -1.28 -2.41
CA GLY A 64 10.08 -1.54 -3.15
C GLY A 64 9.72 -3.02 -3.17
N VAL A 65 10.68 -3.90 -3.52
CA VAL A 65 10.45 -5.36 -3.57
C VAL A 65 10.10 -5.91 -2.18
N SER A 66 10.82 -5.52 -1.13
CA SER A 66 10.54 -5.98 0.23
C SER A 66 9.16 -5.53 0.72
N THR A 67 8.78 -4.28 0.45
CA THR A 67 7.47 -3.74 0.83
C THR A 67 6.33 -4.44 0.07
N GLN A 68 6.47 -4.66 -1.24
CA GLN A 68 5.48 -5.42 -2.01
C GLN A 68 5.36 -6.86 -1.55
N THR A 69 6.50 -7.50 -1.27
CA THR A 69 6.51 -8.87 -0.74
C THR A 69 5.78 -8.93 0.61
N ALA A 70 5.99 -7.94 1.49
CA ALA A 70 5.27 -7.84 2.76
C ALA A 70 3.75 -7.71 2.55
N PHE A 71 3.31 -6.89 1.60
CA PHE A 71 1.88 -6.77 1.26
C PHE A 71 1.28 -8.07 0.73
N VAL A 72 1.94 -8.73 -0.23
CA VAL A 72 1.45 -10.00 -0.80
C VAL A 72 1.37 -11.09 0.29
N ILE A 73 2.36 -11.16 1.18
CA ILE A 73 2.35 -12.11 2.31
C ILE A 73 1.19 -11.80 3.27
N ALA A 74 0.99 -10.52 3.61
CA ALA A 74 -0.04 -10.11 4.55
C ALA A 74 -1.45 -10.36 3.99
N GLU A 75 -1.66 -10.07 2.71
CA GLU A 75 -2.93 -10.33 2.02
C GLU A 75 -3.27 -11.82 2.02
N ARG A 76 -2.29 -12.68 1.70
CA ARG A 76 -2.46 -14.14 1.73
C ARG A 76 -2.72 -14.70 3.12
N ARG A 77 -2.11 -14.13 4.15
CA ARG A 77 -2.36 -14.51 5.56
C ARG A 77 -3.64 -13.91 6.12
N GLY A 78 -4.33 -13.04 5.38
CA GLY A 78 -5.52 -12.34 5.86
C GLY A 78 -5.23 -11.43 7.06
N TRP A 79 -4.00 -10.92 7.18
CA TRP A 79 -3.61 -10.05 8.28
C TRP A 79 -4.40 -8.74 8.23
N ARG A 80 -5.31 -8.58 9.20
CA ARG A 80 -6.12 -7.37 9.36
C ARG A 80 -6.05 -6.92 10.81
N LEU A 81 -5.35 -5.81 11.04
CA LEU A 81 -5.38 -5.11 12.31
C LEU A 81 -6.55 -4.11 12.36
N PRO A 82 -7.12 -3.84 13.55
CA PRO A 82 -8.14 -2.81 13.72
C PRO A 82 -7.61 -1.44 13.25
N TRP A 83 -8.53 -0.60 12.76
CA TRP A 83 -8.26 0.76 12.27
C TRP A 83 -7.26 0.86 11.11
N GLY A 84 -7.09 -0.22 10.33
CA GLY A 84 -6.22 -0.18 9.15
C GLY A 84 -4.72 -0.11 9.47
N LEU A 85 -4.32 -0.30 10.74
CA LEU A 85 -2.92 -0.19 11.20
C LEU A 85 -1.97 -1.21 10.55
N HIS A 86 -2.51 -2.26 9.93
CA HIS A 86 -1.71 -3.24 9.21
C HIS A 86 -0.95 -2.60 8.04
N LEU A 87 -1.53 -1.62 7.34
CA LEU A 87 -0.87 -0.97 6.20
C LEU A 87 0.41 -0.20 6.58
N PRO A 88 0.38 0.77 7.53
CA PRO A 88 1.61 1.46 7.93
C PRO A 88 2.62 0.52 8.57
N LEU A 89 2.17 -0.51 9.30
CA LEU A 89 3.07 -1.50 9.88
C LEU A 89 3.81 -2.30 8.79
N LEU A 90 3.10 -2.73 7.74
CA LEU A 90 3.71 -3.44 6.61
C LEU A 90 4.69 -2.56 5.84
N VAL A 91 4.39 -1.27 5.68
CA VAL A 91 5.34 -0.30 5.12
C VAL A 91 6.58 -0.21 5.99
N ILE A 92 6.45 -0.05 7.31
CA ILE A 92 7.60 0.05 8.23
C ILE A 92 8.45 -1.22 8.17
N VAL A 93 7.82 -2.41 8.21
CA VAL A 93 8.53 -3.69 8.11
C VAL A 93 9.21 -3.84 6.75
N GLY A 94 8.52 -3.50 5.66
CA GLY A 94 9.07 -3.50 4.31
C GLY A 94 10.28 -2.59 4.20
N VAL A 95 10.18 -1.34 4.66
CA VAL A 95 11.30 -0.39 4.66
C VAL A 95 12.44 -0.88 5.54
N ALA A 96 12.18 -1.42 6.73
CA ALA A 96 13.23 -1.95 7.60
C ALA A 96 14.00 -3.09 6.92
N VAL A 97 13.28 -4.10 6.39
CA VAL A 97 13.90 -5.23 5.68
C VAL A 97 14.63 -4.74 4.42
N GLY A 98 14.00 -3.88 3.63
CA GLY A 98 14.57 -3.33 2.40
C GLY A 98 15.80 -2.46 2.64
N THR A 99 15.85 -1.73 3.76
CA THR A 99 17.02 -0.94 4.15
C THR A 99 18.19 -1.85 4.50
N GLU A 100 17.99 -2.90 5.28
CA GLU A 100 19.06 -3.87 5.56
C GLU A 100 19.55 -4.57 4.29
N LEU A 101 18.63 -4.91 3.38
CA LEU A 101 18.96 -5.55 2.11
C LEU A 101 19.74 -4.60 1.18
N MET A 102 19.36 -3.32 1.16
CA MET A 102 20.09 -2.26 0.45
C MET A 102 21.49 -2.05 1.04
N LEU A 103 21.62 -1.97 2.37
CA LEU A 103 22.92 -1.80 3.04
C LEU A 103 23.84 -2.99 2.76
N LEU A 104 23.30 -4.21 2.79
CA LEU A 104 24.04 -5.42 2.42
C LEU A 104 24.50 -5.33 0.96
N LEU A 105 23.61 -4.97 0.04
CA LEU A 105 23.94 -4.84 -1.38
C LEU A 105 25.02 -3.76 -1.61
N LEU A 106 24.88 -2.59 -0.99
CA LEU A 106 25.86 -1.50 -1.10
C LEU A 106 27.20 -1.87 -0.48
N SER A 107 27.21 -2.65 0.61
CA SER A 107 28.46 -3.06 1.28
C SER A 107 29.37 -3.91 0.41
N LEU A 108 28.83 -4.53 -0.64
CA LEU A 108 29.59 -5.29 -1.63
C LEU A 108 30.40 -4.39 -2.58
N PHE A 109 29.97 -3.14 -2.78
CA PHE A 109 30.52 -2.26 -3.82
C PHE A 109 31.13 -0.96 -3.30
N ALA A 110 30.73 -0.47 -2.12
CA ALA A 110 31.18 0.81 -1.60
C ALA A 110 31.39 0.82 -0.08
N ARG A 111 32.29 1.70 0.39
CA ARG A 111 32.41 2.05 1.81
C ARG A 111 31.57 3.30 2.07
N PHE A 112 30.61 3.18 2.98
CA PHE A 112 29.73 4.27 3.40
C PHE A 112 29.49 4.18 4.90
N ASP A 113 28.99 5.26 5.52
CA ASP A 113 28.53 5.22 6.90
C ASP A 113 27.12 4.59 6.97
N PRO A 114 26.98 3.34 7.45
CA PRO A 114 25.68 2.68 7.51
C PRO A 114 24.71 3.41 8.46
N ALA A 115 25.20 4.12 9.48
CA ALA A 115 24.35 4.81 10.45
C ALA A 115 23.67 6.05 9.84
N ALA A 116 24.39 6.81 9.01
CA ALA A 116 23.82 7.93 8.27
C ALA A 116 22.77 7.46 7.25
N VAL A 117 23.08 6.43 6.46
CA VAL A 117 22.16 5.88 5.45
C VAL A 117 20.90 5.30 6.10
N ARG A 118 21.06 4.55 7.20
CA ARG A 118 19.94 4.01 7.97
C ARG A 118 19.03 5.14 8.47
N ARG A 119 19.57 6.20 9.10
CA ARG A 119 18.76 7.34 9.57
C ARG A 119 17.95 8.00 8.43
N GLY A 120 18.56 8.21 7.27
CA GLY A 120 17.87 8.75 6.10
C GLY A 120 16.71 7.85 5.64
N ALA A 121 16.95 6.54 5.57
CA ALA A 121 15.93 5.57 5.20
C ALA A 121 14.78 5.49 6.21
N TRP A 122 15.06 5.56 7.52
CA TRP A 122 14.01 5.59 8.56
C TRP A 122 13.17 6.87 8.52
N LEU A 123 13.78 8.03 8.23
CA LEU A 123 13.04 9.28 8.07
C LEU A 123 12.08 9.20 6.88
N LEU A 124 12.59 8.76 5.71
CA LEU A 124 11.76 8.59 4.52
C LEU A 124 10.68 7.54 4.74
N GLY A 125 11.03 6.38 5.30
CA GLY A 125 10.10 5.31 5.64
C GLY A 125 9.00 5.76 6.60
N GLY A 126 9.35 6.54 7.62
CA GLY A 126 8.40 7.11 8.57
C GLY A 126 7.43 8.09 7.92
N VAL A 127 7.92 8.97 7.03
CA VAL A 127 7.06 9.89 6.27
C VAL A 127 6.10 9.12 5.37
N VAL A 128 6.60 8.13 4.63
CA VAL A 128 5.76 7.29 3.76
C VAL A 128 4.70 6.56 4.57
N ALA A 129 5.08 5.93 5.69
CA ALA A 129 4.14 5.22 6.57
C ALA A 129 3.07 6.16 7.15
N ALA A 130 3.45 7.38 7.55
CA ALA A 130 2.52 8.38 8.07
C ALA A 130 1.53 8.84 6.98
N VAL A 131 2.00 9.11 5.76
CA VAL A 131 1.15 9.47 4.62
C VAL A 131 0.22 8.31 4.27
N SER A 132 0.72 7.08 4.20
CA SER A 132 -0.11 5.90 3.96
C SER A 132 -1.18 5.74 5.04
N ALA A 133 -0.84 5.89 6.31
CA ALA A 133 -1.80 5.85 7.42
C ALA A 133 -2.87 6.94 7.28
N ALA A 134 -2.47 8.17 6.93
CA ALA A 134 -3.40 9.28 6.73
C ALA A 134 -4.38 9.00 5.58
N ILE A 135 -3.89 8.47 4.45
CA ILE A 135 -4.73 8.08 3.31
C ILE A 135 -5.69 6.95 3.73
N SER A 136 -5.21 5.92 4.42
CA SER A 136 -6.05 4.81 4.90
C SER A 136 -7.16 5.29 5.82
N ILE A 137 -6.84 6.13 6.81
CA ILE A 137 -7.84 6.71 7.73
C ILE A 137 -8.86 7.55 6.96
N THR A 138 -8.40 8.33 5.98
CA THR A 138 -9.29 9.17 5.16
C THR A 138 -10.23 8.30 4.32
N TYR A 139 -9.71 7.24 3.71
CA TYR A 139 -10.51 6.32 2.91
C TYR A 139 -11.54 5.56 3.75
N ASP A 140 -11.15 5.10 4.94
CA ASP A 140 -12.07 4.43 5.87
C ASP A 140 -13.19 5.37 6.33
N ARG A 141 -12.87 6.64 6.58
CA ARG A 141 -13.88 7.67 6.90
C ARG A 141 -14.85 7.91 5.74
N LEU A 142 -14.33 7.98 4.51
CA LEU A 142 -15.17 8.13 3.31
C LEU A 142 -16.09 6.93 3.12
N ARG A 143 -15.56 5.71 3.31
CA ARG A 143 -16.34 4.47 3.20
C ARG A 143 -17.41 4.37 4.28
N ALA A 144 -17.10 4.78 5.51
CA ALA A 144 -18.08 4.83 6.60
C ALA A 144 -19.20 5.84 6.30
N ARG A 145 -18.88 7.00 5.72
CA ARG A 145 -19.87 7.99 5.29
C ARG A 145 -20.77 7.46 4.17
N ALA A 146 -20.20 6.81 3.16
CA ALA A 146 -20.97 6.21 2.06
C ALA A 146 -22.01 5.20 2.59
N ARG A 147 -21.58 4.27 3.46
CA ARG A 147 -22.49 3.30 4.10
C ARG A 147 -23.59 3.97 4.93
N ALA A 148 -23.26 5.04 5.64
CA ALA A 148 -24.25 5.77 6.43
C ALA A 148 -25.31 6.46 5.56
N ILE A 149 -24.94 6.91 4.36
CA ILE A 149 -25.86 7.50 3.39
C ILE A 149 -26.77 6.42 2.78
N GLU A 150 -26.19 5.30 2.32
CA GLU A 150 -26.95 4.17 1.78
C GLU A 150 -28.02 3.67 2.76
N LEU A 151 -27.66 3.51 4.04
CA LEU A 151 -28.60 3.09 5.08
C LEU A 151 -29.73 4.10 5.30
N ARG A 152 -29.46 5.41 5.22
CA ARG A 152 -30.49 6.45 5.35
C ARG A 152 -31.44 6.45 4.16
N GLU A 153 -30.93 6.23 2.95
CA GLU A 153 -31.76 6.13 1.75
C GLU A 153 -32.67 4.90 1.80
N GLU A 154 -32.16 3.76 2.23
CA GLU A 154 -32.97 2.56 2.43
C GLU A 154 -34.08 2.78 3.46
N GLN A 155 -33.76 3.43 4.59
CA GLN A 155 -34.75 3.76 5.62
C GLN A 155 -35.82 4.73 5.11
N ALA A 156 -35.42 5.79 4.40
CA ALA A 156 -36.36 6.74 3.80
C ALA A 156 -37.27 6.08 2.76
N ARG A 157 -36.74 5.16 1.94
CA ARG A 157 -37.54 4.38 0.99
C ARG A 157 -38.55 3.49 1.70
N ARG A 158 -38.16 2.79 2.76
CA ARG A 158 -39.08 1.95 3.54
C ARG A 158 -40.20 2.77 4.18
N GLN A 159 -39.88 3.92 4.76
CA GLN A 159 -40.86 4.84 5.34
C GLN A 159 -41.82 5.39 4.29
N ALA A 160 -41.32 5.77 3.11
CA ALA A 160 -42.16 6.25 2.01
C ALA A 160 -43.10 5.16 1.47
N LEU A 161 -42.64 3.91 1.39
CA LEU A 161 -43.47 2.77 1.00
C LEU A 161 -44.54 2.45 2.05
N GLN A 162 -44.17 2.46 3.34
CA GLN A 162 -45.13 2.28 4.44
C GLN A 162 -46.20 3.36 4.45
N ALA A 163 -45.82 4.64 4.31
CA ALA A 163 -46.78 5.74 4.24
C ALA A 163 -47.74 5.61 3.05
N ARG A 164 -47.29 5.06 1.92
CA ARG A 164 -48.17 4.75 0.77
C ARG A 164 -49.13 3.62 1.09
N LEU A 165 -48.68 2.56 1.76
CA LEU A 165 -49.54 1.46 2.19
C LEU A 165 -50.59 1.95 3.18
N ASP A 166 -50.19 2.74 4.18
CA ASP A 166 -51.12 3.32 5.17
C ASP A 166 -52.16 4.23 4.51
N ALA A 167 -51.74 5.05 3.54
CA ALA A 167 -52.64 5.91 2.77
C ALA A 167 -53.60 5.12 1.86
N LEU A 168 -53.19 3.96 1.34
CA LEU A 168 -54.08 3.07 0.60
C LEU A 168 -55.05 2.36 1.54
N GLN A 169 -54.58 1.89 2.69
CA GLN A 169 -55.39 1.20 3.69
C GLN A 169 -56.46 2.12 4.29
N SER A 170 -56.13 3.39 4.57
CA SER A 170 -57.11 4.38 5.04
C SER A 170 -58.20 4.68 4.01
N ARG A 171 -57.87 4.62 2.71
CA ARG A 171 -58.83 4.78 1.62
C ARG A 171 -59.71 3.55 1.39
N MET A 172 -59.20 2.34 1.67
CA MET A 172 -59.98 1.10 1.52
C MET A 172 -60.92 0.84 2.70
N ASN A 173 -60.72 1.50 3.84
CA ASN A 173 -61.56 1.38 5.02
C ASN A 173 -62.32 2.69 5.35
N PRO A 174 -63.10 3.27 4.41
CA PRO A 174 -63.82 4.52 4.67
C PRO A 174 -65.07 4.32 5.53
N HIS A 175 -65.47 3.07 5.79
CA HIS A 175 -66.71 2.72 6.47
C HIS A 175 -66.45 1.79 7.65
N PHE A 176 -65.73 2.33 8.63
CA PHE A 176 -66.04 2.17 10.04
C PHE A 176 -66.32 3.56 10.62
#